data_AF-A0A7Y4RZE6-F1
#
_entry.id   AF-A0A7Y4RZE6-F1
#
_cell.length_a   1.000
_cell.length_b   1.000
_cell.length_c   1.000
_cell.angle_alpha   90.00
_cell.angle_beta   90.00
_cell.angle_gamma   90.00
#
_symmetry.space_group_name_H-M   'P 1'
#
loop_
_entity.id
_entity.type
_entity.pdbx_description
1 polymer ?
#
loop_
_entity_poly.entity_id
_entity_poly.type
_entity_poly.pdbx_seq_one_letter_code
_entity_poly.pdbx_strand_id
1 'polypeptide(L)'
;MKTADLIQTARTKKLESVLSFLKLAFNDFDYPVYLFGSYATGQFHGHSDVDILIISPDALSAHVYRQASDKMTGININYDILISPSINRLDSSIVNSLQAISATASCTLPPASMQSNVPDQPSNPLSRHQLGMTLIEIMIALLIGAFLLGGVLQIFIGTKQTYRMQEGLSRLQENGRFALDFLAKDIRMAGFIGCNSGASLTNTPVCITPDNPVGCTTPLKTPNTLNTPTGFLYDFKTSIQGFESTSATAWTPAIAADITSPLGGSDVIAIRRAADENFTVTAHASATADLTLDATATTANLKTAGFLKTDGSNNCATAVLSDCSAAAVFQVSAIAGTDLSHATGGSCTLKNSTDDLGKTYVGGQVYPINTISYYIRTNDSNQPSLYRKLGSNDAQELVEGIENMQILYGVDTDPTPDGAANYYVRANDAVANMAKVVSIRIILTARTIDGNLTATGDGRIRRNFASTIAVRNRLP
;
A
#
# COMPACT_ATOMS: atom_id res chain seq x y z
N MET A 1 -24.75 -11.23 5.97
CA MET A 1 -24.78 -9.75 5.86
C MET A 1 -23.53 -9.33 5.12
N LYS A 2 -23.69 -8.57 4.02
CA LYS A 2 -22.66 -8.41 2.97
C LYS A 2 -21.62 -7.36 3.35
N THR A 3 -20.34 -7.63 3.06
CA THR A 3 -19.15 -6.80 3.31
C THR A 3 -19.27 -5.34 2.81
N ALA A 4 -20.10 -5.10 1.80
CA ALA A 4 -20.43 -3.75 1.29
C ALA A 4 -21.07 -2.85 2.38
N ASP A 5 -21.85 -3.44 3.27
CA ASP A 5 -22.58 -2.71 4.33
C ASP A 5 -21.63 -2.23 5.45
N LEU A 6 -20.57 -2.99 5.72
CA LEU A 6 -19.53 -2.64 6.71
C LEU A 6 -18.64 -1.49 6.22
N ILE A 7 -18.27 -1.48 4.94
CA ILE A 7 -17.45 -0.42 4.34
C ILE A 7 -18.24 0.90 4.32
N GLN A 8 -19.52 0.84 3.94
CA GLN A 8 -20.37 2.02 3.93
C GLN A 8 -20.62 2.55 5.35
N THR A 9 -20.84 1.66 6.32
CA THR A 9 -20.96 2.02 7.74
C THR A 9 -19.68 2.67 8.29
N ALA A 10 -18.51 2.14 7.95
CA ALA A 10 -17.23 2.71 8.38
C ALA A 10 -16.96 4.08 7.76
N ARG A 11 -17.32 4.28 6.48
CA ARG A 11 -17.25 5.60 5.81
C ARG A 11 -18.17 6.60 6.49
N THR A 12 -19.44 6.25 6.73
CA THR A 12 -20.38 7.16 7.42
C THR A 12 -19.88 7.57 8.80
N LYS A 13 -19.35 6.63 9.59
CA LYS A 13 -18.73 6.95 10.90
C LYS A 13 -17.52 7.87 10.80
N LYS A 14 -16.64 7.66 9.80
CA LYS A 14 -15.47 8.52 9.57
C LYS A 14 -15.91 9.94 9.18
N LEU A 15 -16.91 10.07 8.31
CA LEU A 15 -17.47 11.36 7.91
C LEU A 15 -18.10 12.09 9.10
N GLU A 16 -18.92 11.41 9.90
CA GLU A 16 -19.55 11.98 11.09
C GLU A 16 -18.53 12.42 12.14
N SER A 17 -17.44 11.65 12.32
CA SER A 17 -16.35 12.02 13.22
C SER A 17 -15.65 13.30 12.77
N VAL A 18 -15.39 13.45 11.46
CA VAL A 18 -14.76 14.66 10.90
C VAL A 18 -15.68 15.85 10.99
N LEU A 19 -16.95 15.71 10.60
CA LEU A 19 -17.92 16.80 10.70
C LEU A 19 -18.14 17.26 12.15
N SER A 20 -18.19 16.32 13.10
CA SER A 20 -18.30 16.62 14.52
C SER A 20 -17.07 17.39 15.03
N PHE A 21 -15.86 16.97 14.64
CA PHE A 21 -14.63 17.67 14.97
C PHE A 21 -14.62 19.09 14.42
N LEU A 22 -14.93 19.28 13.13
CA LEU A 22 -14.90 20.58 12.47
C LEU A 22 -15.92 21.55 13.08
N LYS A 23 -17.14 21.09 13.35
CA LYS A 23 -18.16 21.91 14.02
C LYS A 23 -17.71 22.36 15.41
N LEU A 24 -17.06 21.47 16.17
CA LEU A 24 -16.53 21.83 17.49
C LEU A 24 -15.35 22.80 17.39
N ALA A 25 -14.42 22.55 16.46
CA ALA A 25 -13.22 23.36 16.29
C ALA A 25 -13.54 24.81 15.84
N PHE A 26 -14.56 24.97 14.98
CA PHE A 26 -14.93 26.25 14.37
C PHE A 26 -16.24 26.85 14.92
N ASN A 27 -16.77 26.35 16.04
CA ASN A 27 -18.01 26.86 16.63
C ASN A 27 -17.95 28.36 16.96
N ASP A 28 -16.79 28.81 17.45
CA ASP A 28 -16.53 30.19 17.89
C ASP A 28 -15.55 30.89 16.95
N PHE A 29 -15.60 30.58 15.64
CA PHE A 29 -14.74 31.21 14.66
C PHE A 29 -15.41 32.46 14.06
N ASP A 30 -14.66 33.55 13.93
CA ASP A 30 -15.19 34.86 13.52
C ASP A 30 -15.57 34.95 12.03
N TYR A 31 -15.23 33.93 11.24
CA TYR A 31 -15.42 33.90 9.79
C TYR A 31 -16.25 32.69 9.36
N PRO A 32 -17.06 32.80 8.29
CA PRO A 32 -17.78 31.67 7.71
C PRO A 32 -16.81 30.57 7.25
N VAL A 33 -17.07 29.35 7.70
CA VAL A 33 -16.27 28.16 7.38
C VAL A 33 -17.11 27.15 6.62
N TYR A 34 -16.58 26.68 5.49
CA TYR A 34 -17.18 25.67 4.63
C TYR A 34 -16.23 24.50 4.45
N LEU A 35 -16.79 23.31 4.33
CA LEU A 35 -16.13 22.12 3.83
C LEU A 35 -16.43 22.02 2.32
N PHE A 36 -15.45 21.61 1.52
CA PHE A 36 -15.66 21.34 0.09
C PHE A 36 -14.99 20.03 -0.33
N GLY A 37 -15.08 19.68 -1.62
CA GLY A 37 -14.38 18.52 -2.16
C GLY A 37 -14.95 17.16 -1.73
N SER A 38 -14.06 16.18 -1.55
CA SER A 38 -14.43 14.77 -1.40
C SER A 38 -15.20 14.47 -0.11
N TYR A 39 -14.87 15.17 0.97
CA TYR A 39 -15.55 15.02 2.26
C TYR A 39 -16.93 15.70 2.27
N ALA A 40 -17.08 16.86 1.62
CA ALA A 40 -18.39 17.52 1.52
C ALA A 40 -19.39 16.77 0.63
N THR A 41 -18.90 16.06 -0.39
CA THR A 41 -19.72 15.26 -1.32
C THR A 41 -19.94 13.81 -0.85
N GLY A 42 -19.28 13.39 0.23
CA GLY A 42 -19.32 12.01 0.73
C GLY A 42 -18.58 10.99 -0.15
N GLN A 43 -17.82 11.45 -1.16
CA GLN A 43 -17.06 10.61 -2.10
C GLN A 43 -15.57 10.47 -1.72
N PHE A 44 -15.23 10.55 -0.43
CA PHE A 44 -13.85 10.42 0.04
C PHE A 44 -13.37 8.96 0.12
N HIS A 45 -12.06 8.78 0.08
CA HIS A 45 -11.36 7.49 0.13
C HIS A 45 -10.36 7.45 1.31
N GLY A 46 -9.63 6.35 1.47
CA GLY A 46 -8.74 6.12 2.62
C GLY A 46 -7.73 7.24 2.88
N HIS A 47 -7.26 7.90 1.81
CA HIS A 47 -6.23 8.93 1.81
C HIS A 47 -6.72 10.32 1.37
N SER A 48 -8.04 10.55 1.33
CA SER A 48 -8.55 11.87 0.97
C SER A 48 -8.21 12.90 2.05
N ASP A 49 -7.85 14.10 1.61
CA ASP A 49 -7.62 15.25 2.48
C ASP A 49 -8.95 15.95 2.82
N VAL A 50 -8.97 16.68 3.93
CA VAL A 50 -10.12 17.50 4.37
C VAL A 50 -9.95 18.93 3.83
N ASP A 51 -10.75 19.30 2.84
CA ASP A 51 -10.68 20.61 2.19
C ASP A 51 -11.59 21.65 2.86
N ILE A 52 -11.00 22.71 3.44
CA ILE A 52 -11.71 23.75 4.19
C ILE A 52 -11.58 25.09 3.48
N LEU A 53 -12.71 25.79 3.31
CA LEU A 53 -12.78 27.14 2.79
C LEU A 53 -13.21 28.11 3.89
N ILE A 54 -12.47 29.21 4.06
CA ILE A 54 -12.81 30.29 4.98
C ILE A 54 -12.99 31.59 4.21
N ILE A 55 -14.11 32.29 4.45
CA ILE A 55 -14.39 33.58 3.83
C ILE A 55 -13.94 34.72 4.74
N SER A 56 -12.84 35.40 4.39
CA SER A 56 -12.30 36.52 5.16
C SER A 56 -11.64 37.59 4.28
N PRO A 57 -11.56 38.86 4.73
CA PRO A 57 -10.92 39.93 3.97
C PRO A 57 -9.45 39.62 3.65
N ASP A 58 -8.99 39.94 2.43
CA ASP A 58 -7.62 39.67 1.96
C ASP A 58 -6.54 40.18 2.93
N ALA A 59 -6.78 41.35 3.54
CA ALA A 59 -5.87 41.98 4.50
C ALA A 59 -5.61 41.15 5.77
N LEU A 60 -6.48 40.18 6.10
CA LEU A 60 -6.39 39.34 7.30
C LEU A 60 -6.08 37.87 6.99
N SER A 61 -5.94 37.50 5.71
CA SER A 61 -5.75 36.11 5.26
C SER A 61 -4.67 35.34 6.04
N ALA A 62 -3.48 35.90 6.21
CA ALA A 62 -2.39 35.26 6.95
C ALA A 62 -2.63 35.12 8.47
N HIS A 63 -3.46 35.99 9.05
CA HIS A 63 -3.87 35.87 10.46
C HIS A 63 -4.94 34.78 10.62
N VAL A 64 -5.94 34.80 9.76
CA VAL A 64 -7.05 33.82 9.74
C VAL A 64 -6.53 32.42 9.47
N TYR A 65 -5.57 32.25 8.56
CA TYR A 65 -4.95 30.96 8.27
C TYR A 65 -4.31 30.34 9.51
N ARG A 66 -3.54 31.14 10.27
CA ARG A 66 -2.87 30.67 11.48
C ARG A 66 -3.88 30.27 12.55
N GLN A 67 -4.88 31.11 12.80
CA GLN A 67 -5.95 30.78 13.75
C GLN A 67 -6.70 29.50 13.36
N ALA A 68 -6.98 29.30 12.07
CA ALA A 68 -7.63 28.09 11.58
C ALA A 68 -6.73 26.85 11.71
N SER A 69 -5.44 26.97 11.38
CA SER A 69 -4.48 25.87 11.50
C SER A 69 -4.29 25.44 12.97
N ASP A 70 -4.24 26.39 13.92
CA ASP A 70 -4.15 26.09 15.35
C ASP A 70 -5.35 25.25 15.84
N LYS A 71 -6.56 25.56 15.35
CA LYS A 71 -7.79 24.80 15.66
C LYS A 71 -7.80 23.39 15.06
N MET A 72 -6.98 23.14 14.03
CA MET A 72 -6.89 21.87 13.31
C MET A 72 -5.82 20.92 13.85
N THR A 73 -4.99 21.35 14.80
CA THR A 73 -3.87 20.55 15.36
C THR A 73 -4.25 19.19 15.96
N GLY A 74 -5.54 18.97 16.29
CA GLY A 74 -6.04 17.71 16.85
C GLY A 74 -6.64 16.72 15.84
N ILE A 75 -6.73 17.05 14.55
CA ILE A 75 -7.28 16.13 13.54
C ILE A 75 -6.19 15.17 13.06
N ASN A 76 -6.42 13.86 13.20
CA ASN A 76 -5.47 12.83 12.72
C ASN A 76 -5.71 12.47 11.24
N ILE A 77 -5.91 13.49 10.40
CA ILE A 77 -6.16 13.40 8.95
C ILE A 77 -5.52 14.61 8.28
N ASN A 78 -4.96 14.45 7.08
CA ASN A 78 -4.47 15.57 6.28
C ASN A 78 -5.61 16.56 5.96
N TYR A 79 -5.28 17.85 5.90
CA TYR A 79 -6.24 18.91 5.61
C TYR A 79 -5.59 20.03 4.81
N ASP A 80 -6.40 20.68 3.97
CA ASP A 80 -6.03 21.87 3.23
C ASP A 80 -6.98 23.03 3.59
N ILE A 81 -6.41 24.21 3.81
CA ILE A 81 -7.18 25.42 4.14
C ILE A 81 -7.01 26.44 3.02
N LEU A 82 -8.12 26.78 2.39
CA LEU A 82 -8.25 27.84 1.41
C LEU A 82 -8.92 29.06 2.05
N ILE A 83 -8.35 30.25 1.83
CA ILE A 83 -8.95 31.52 2.26
C ILE A 83 -9.30 32.35 1.05
N SER A 84 -10.51 32.88 1.01
CA SER A 84 -10.99 33.74 -0.06
C SER A 84 -11.77 34.92 0.48
N PRO A 85 -11.70 36.11 -0.14
CA PRO A 85 -12.52 37.26 0.25
C PRO A 85 -13.98 37.13 -0.18
N SER A 86 -14.28 36.21 -1.11
CA SER A 86 -15.65 35.98 -1.59
C SER A 86 -15.79 34.62 -2.29
N ILE A 87 -16.97 34.02 -2.18
CA ILE A 87 -17.34 32.79 -2.91
C ILE A 87 -17.28 33.02 -4.43
N ASN A 88 -17.55 34.24 -4.90
CA ASN A 88 -17.60 34.57 -6.33
C ASN A 88 -16.25 34.50 -7.06
N ARG A 89 -15.13 34.36 -6.32
CA ARG A 89 -13.78 34.20 -6.89
C ARG A 89 -13.38 32.73 -7.06
N LEU A 90 -14.22 31.80 -6.65
CA LEU A 90 -13.93 30.37 -6.64
C LEU A 90 -14.42 29.69 -7.91
N ASP A 91 -13.78 28.59 -8.27
CA ASP A 91 -14.22 27.74 -9.38
C ASP A 91 -15.57 27.10 -9.08
N SER A 92 -16.39 26.94 -10.11
CA SER A 92 -17.72 26.31 -10.01
C SER A 92 -17.72 24.93 -9.35
N SER A 93 -16.65 24.15 -9.51
CA SER A 93 -16.49 22.84 -8.86
C SER A 93 -16.38 22.94 -7.33
N ILE A 94 -15.70 23.97 -6.82
CA ILE A 94 -15.60 24.25 -5.38
C ILE A 94 -16.96 24.70 -4.88
N VAL A 95 -17.57 25.69 -5.53
CA VAL A 95 -18.86 26.27 -5.13
C VAL A 95 -19.96 25.21 -5.04
N ASN A 96 -20.03 24.29 -6.02
CA ASN A 96 -21.04 23.24 -6.07
C ASN A 96 -20.87 22.13 -5.02
N SER A 97 -19.72 22.07 -4.35
CA SER A 97 -19.43 21.09 -3.30
C SER A 97 -19.48 21.68 -1.89
N LEU A 98 -19.86 22.95 -1.72
CA LEU A 98 -19.82 23.63 -0.43
C LEU A 98 -20.84 23.06 0.57
N GLN A 99 -20.33 22.70 1.74
CA GLN A 99 -21.11 22.35 2.92
C GLN A 99 -20.74 23.29 4.08
N ALA A 100 -21.71 24.01 4.64
CA ALA A 100 -21.44 24.92 5.75
C ALA A 100 -21.07 24.16 7.04
N ILE A 101 -19.99 24.59 7.71
CA ILE A 101 -19.49 24.03 8.98
C ILE A 101 -19.81 24.97 10.14
N SER A 102 -19.55 26.26 9.97
CA SER A 102 -19.87 27.31 10.94
C SER A 102 -20.50 28.50 10.22
N ALA A 103 -21.66 28.93 10.72
CA ALA A 103 -22.41 30.06 10.20
C ALA A 103 -22.62 31.07 11.33
N THR A 104 -21.65 31.95 11.54
CA THR A 104 -21.83 33.09 12.44
C THR A 104 -22.58 34.21 11.73
N ALA A 105 -23.60 34.71 12.42
CA ALA A 105 -24.51 35.76 12.01
C ALA A 105 -23.86 37.16 12.05
N SER A 106 -24.29 38.03 11.14
CA SER A 106 -24.23 39.50 11.23
C SER A 106 -22.85 40.16 11.12
N CYS A 107 -22.40 40.40 9.89
CA CYS A 107 -21.47 41.49 9.62
C CYS A 107 -22.23 42.82 9.62
N THR A 108 -22.44 43.43 10.79
CA THR A 108 -22.82 44.85 10.87
C THR A 108 -21.59 45.70 10.62
N LEU A 109 -21.59 46.42 9.51
CA LEU A 109 -20.63 47.48 9.21
C LEU A 109 -20.58 48.49 10.38
N PRO A 110 -19.39 49.00 10.75
CA PRO A 110 -19.31 50.11 11.70
C PRO A 110 -19.94 51.37 11.09
N PRO A 111 -20.60 52.23 11.89
CA PRO A 111 -21.15 53.48 11.38
C PRO A 111 -20.01 54.39 10.93
N ALA A 112 -20.05 54.78 9.65
CA ALA A 112 -19.22 55.87 9.13
C ALA A 112 -19.74 57.19 9.70
N SER A 113 -19.12 57.67 10.78
CA SER A 113 -19.27 59.05 11.25
C SER A 113 -17.90 59.65 11.54
N MET A 114 -17.29 60.24 10.53
CA MET A 114 -16.41 61.39 10.71
C MET A 114 -16.46 62.25 9.45
N GLN A 115 -17.26 63.31 9.52
CA GLN A 115 -17.31 64.38 8.55
C GLN A 115 -15.99 65.16 8.62
N SER A 116 -15.18 65.12 7.56
CA SER A 116 -14.20 66.17 7.30
C SER A 116 -14.88 67.24 6.45
N ASN A 117 -15.18 68.39 7.07
CA ASN A 117 -15.53 69.63 6.38
C ASN A 117 -14.40 70.00 5.42
N VAL A 118 -14.67 69.94 4.11
CA VAL A 118 -13.90 70.65 3.09
C VAL A 118 -14.90 71.58 2.39
N PRO A 119 -14.66 72.90 2.37
CA PRO A 119 -15.57 73.85 1.74
C PRO A 119 -15.59 73.69 0.21
N ASP A 120 -16.79 73.76 -0.35
CA ASP A 120 -17.07 73.69 -1.78
C ASP A 120 -16.19 74.66 -2.59
N GLN A 121 -15.40 74.09 -3.49
CA GLN A 121 -14.84 74.82 -4.63
C GLN A 121 -15.65 74.45 -5.88
N PRO A 122 -16.00 75.43 -6.72
CA PRO A 122 -16.95 75.23 -7.82
C PRO A 122 -16.44 74.17 -8.81
N SER A 123 -17.26 73.13 -8.99
CA SER A 123 -17.06 72.11 -10.02
C SER A 123 -17.13 72.76 -11.40
N ASN A 124 -15.96 72.89 -12.04
CA ASN A 124 -15.88 73.18 -13.46
C ASN A 124 -16.29 71.90 -14.21
N PRO A 125 -17.41 71.86 -14.96
CA PRO A 125 -17.75 70.70 -15.75
C PRO A 125 -16.81 70.68 -16.95
N LEU A 126 -15.66 70.03 -16.82
CA LEU A 126 -14.99 69.47 -17.99
C LEU A 126 -15.86 68.31 -18.48
N SER A 127 -16.92 68.67 -19.20
CA SER A 127 -17.59 67.80 -20.15
C SER A 127 -16.52 67.37 -21.16
N ARG A 128 -15.82 66.27 -20.84
CA ARG A 128 -15.15 65.47 -21.84
C ARG A 128 -16.26 65.00 -22.76
N HIS A 129 -16.35 65.65 -23.91
CA HIS A 129 -17.12 65.15 -25.02
C HIS A 129 -16.64 63.71 -25.26
N GLN A 130 -17.53 62.74 -25.07
CA GLN A 130 -17.33 61.41 -25.61
C GLN A 130 -17.25 61.58 -27.12
N LEU A 131 -16.02 61.68 -27.64
CA LEU A 131 -15.77 61.54 -29.06
C LEU A 131 -16.22 60.13 -29.42
N GLY A 132 -17.30 60.03 -30.20
CA GLY A 132 -17.81 58.75 -30.66
C GLY A 132 -16.71 57.99 -31.38
N MET A 133 -16.48 56.73 -30.99
CA MET A 133 -15.52 55.87 -31.67
C MET A 133 -16.05 55.57 -33.07
N THR A 134 -15.18 55.65 -34.07
CA THR A 134 -15.53 55.29 -35.43
C THR A 134 -15.76 53.78 -35.53
N LEU A 135 -16.64 53.36 -36.44
CA LEU A 135 -16.90 51.92 -36.67
C LEU A 135 -15.60 51.17 -37.02
N ILE A 136 -14.66 51.83 -37.70
CA ILE A 136 -13.36 51.27 -38.05
C ILE A 136 -12.44 51.11 -36.82
N GLU A 137 -12.47 52.03 -35.85
CA GLU A 137 -11.72 51.88 -34.59
C GLU A 137 -12.22 50.70 -33.76
N ILE A 138 -13.53 50.48 -33.70
CA ILE A 138 -14.12 49.32 -33.01
C ILE A 138 -13.71 48.01 -33.70
N MET A 139 -13.69 47.97 -35.03
CA MET A 139 -13.25 46.79 -35.78
C MET A 139 -11.77 46.48 -35.54
N ILE A 140 -10.90 47.50 -35.56
CA ILE A 140 -9.47 47.33 -35.31
C ILE A 140 -9.23 46.91 -33.85
N ALA A 141 -9.92 47.53 -32.89
CA ALA A 141 -9.79 47.19 -31.48
C ALA A 141 -10.23 45.75 -31.19
N LEU A 142 -11.34 45.29 -31.77
CA LEU A 142 -11.81 43.91 -31.66
C LEU A 142 -10.85 42.92 -32.31
N LEU A 143 -10.30 43.25 -33.48
CA LEU A 143 -9.32 42.41 -34.17
C LEU A 143 -8.06 42.21 -33.33
N ILE A 144 -7.49 43.30 -32.80
CA ILE A 144 -6.30 43.25 -31.95
C ILE A 144 -6.62 42.53 -30.63
N GLY A 145 -7.76 42.82 -30.01
CA GLY A 145 -8.19 42.16 -28.78
C GLY A 145 -8.35 40.65 -28.95
N ALA A 146 -8.98 40.20 -30.04
CA ALA A 146 -9.14 38.79 -30.37
C ALA A 146 -7.78 38.11 -30.61
N PHE A 147 -6.86 38.77 -31.31
CA PHE A 147 -5.52 38.25 -31.56
C PHE A 147 -4.71 38.08 -30.27
N LEU A 148 -4.70 39.09 -29.39
CA LEU A 148 -4.02 39.03 -28.10
C LEU A 148 -4.63 37.96 -27.19
N LEU A 149 -5.96 37.88 -27.12
CA LEU A 149 -6.65 36.87 -26.33
C LEU A 149 -6.33 35.46 -26.85
N GLY A 150 -6.28 35.26 -28.16
CA GLY A 150 -5.87 34.00 -28.78
C GLY A 150 -4.46 33.56 -28.35
N GLY A 151 -3.50 34.50 -28.37
CA GLY A 151 -2.14 34.25 -27.90
C GLY A 151 -2.07 33.87 -26.42
N VAL A 152 -2.78 34.60 -25.55
CA VAL A 152 -2.81 34.32 -24.10
C VAL A 152 -3.45 32.97 -23.80
N LEU A 153 -4.56 32.63 -24.48
CA LEU A 153 -5.21 31.32 -24.34
C LEU A 153 -4.27 30.18 -24.74
N GLN A 154 -3.49 30.34 -25.81
CA GLN A 154 -2.52 29.33 -26.22
C GLN A 154 -1.43 29.10 -25.16
N ILE A 155 -0.88 30.18 -24.60
CA ILE A 155 0.11 30.09 -23.50
C ILE A 155 -0.51 29.43 -22.27
N PHE A 156 -1.74 29.79 -21.92
CA PHE A 156 -2.43 29.23 -20.76
C PHE A 156 -2.68 27.73 -20.91
N ILE A 157 -3.12 27.26 -22.09
CA ILE A 157 -3.31 25.83 -22.38
C ILE A 157 -1.98 25.08 -22.30
N GLY A 158 -0.91 25.61 -22.92
CA GLY A 158 0.42 25.01 -22.86
C GLY A 158 0.96 24.92 -21.43
N THR A 159 0.72 25.96 -20.63
CA THR A 159 1.10 26.01 -19.21
C THR A 159 0.34 24.95 -18.41
N LYS A 160 -0.99 24.85 -18.57
CA LYS A 160 -1.82 23.83 -17.90
C LYS A 160 -1.41 22.41 -18.28
N GLN A 161 -1.11 22.16 -19.56
CA GLN A 161 -0.64 20.86 -20.02
C GLN A 161 0.73 20.52 -19.40
N THR A 162 1.64 21.49 -19.35
CA THR A 162 2.96 21.31 -18.72
C THR A 162 2.83 20.99 -17.23
N TYR A 163 1.95 21.69 -16.49
CA TYR A 163 1.69 21.38 -15.08
C TYR A 163 1.17 19.96 -14.88
N ARG A 164 0.20 19.52 -15.67
CA ARG A 164 -0.32 18.14 -15.59
C ARG A 164 0.75 17.10 -15.90
N MET A 165 1.63 17.39 -16.85
CA MET A 165 2.73 16.51 -17.19
C MET A 165 3.75 16.40 -16.03
N GLN A 166 4.12 17.53 -15.43
CA GLN A 166 5.04 17.57 -14.29
C GLN A 166 4.47 16.82 -13.08
N GLU A 167 3.19 17.04 -12.77
CA GLU A 167 2.50 16.34 -11.68
C GLU A 167 2.43 14.82 -11.94
N GLY A 168 2.05 14.43 -13.16
CA GLY A 168 2.03 13.02 -13.57
C GLY A 168 3.40 12.36 -13.46
N LEU A 169 4.47 13.04 -13.85
CA LEU A 169 5.85 12.56 -13.73
C LEU A 169 6.32 12.47 -12.27
N SER A 170 5.86 13.37 -11.39
CA SER A 170 6.17 13.33 -9.96
C SER A 170 5.55 12.09 -9.31
N ARG A 171 4.23 11.92 -9.48
CA ARG A 171 3.48 10.75 -8.97
C ARG A 171 4.00 9.44 -9.52
N LEU A 172 4.34 9.39 -10.81
CA LEU A 172 4.89 8.20 -11.44
C LEU A 172 6.22 7.78 -10.80
N GLN A 173 7.09 8.74 -10.49
CA GLN A 173 8.37 8.46 -9.83
C GLN A 173 8.22 8.02 -8.39
N GLU A 174 7.31 8.66 -7.67
CA GLU A 174 6.95 8.30 -6.30
C GLU A 174 6.40 6.88 -6.25
N ASN A 175 5.40 6.56 -7.07
CA ASN A 175 4.80 5.23 -7.19
C ASN A 175 5.84 4.17 -7.54
N GLY A 176 6.69 4.43 -8.54
CA GLY A 176 7.78 3.52 -8.92
C GLY A 176 8.74 3.24 -7.75
N ARG A 177 9.09 4.26 -6.97
CA ARG A 177 9.96 4.11 -5.79
C ARG A 177 9.29 3.32 -4.67
N PHE A 178 8.02 3.60 -4.36
CA PHE A 178 7.28 2.87 -3.33
C PHE A 178 7.09 1.39 -3.70
N ALA A 179 6.75 1.10 -4.96
CA ALA A 179 6.57 -0.26 -5.44
C ALA A 179 7.87 -1.08 -5.26
N LEU A 180 9.01 -0.51 -5.62
CA LEU A 180 10.32 -1.16 -5.42
C LEU A 180 10.69 -1.32 -3.94
N ASP A 181 10.31 -0.38 -3.07
CA ASP A 181 10.61 -0.47 -1.63
C ASP A 181 9.85 -1.63 -0.98
N PHE A 182 8.54 -1.77 -1.26
CA PHE A 182 7.75 -2.91 -0.79
C PHE A 182 8.33 -4.24 -1.23
N LEU A 183 8.62 -4.39 -2.53
CA LEU A 183 9.23 -5.60 -3.08
C LEU A 183 10.59 -5.88 -2.45
N ALA A 184 11.44 -4.87 -2.34
CA ALA A 184 12.79 -5.03 -1.81
C ALA A 184 12.81 -5.45 -0.34
N LYS A 185 11.89 -4.92 0.48
CA LYS A 185 11.79 -5.29 1.90
C LYS A 185 11.51 -6.78 2.07
N ASP A 186 10.51 -7.30 1.35
CA ASP A 186 10.09 -8.69 1.51
C ASP A 186 11.06 -9.68 0.81
N ILE A 187 11.62 -9.30 -0.35
CA ILE A 187 12.62 -10.13 -1.05
C ILE A 187 13.89 -10.31 -0.21
N ARG A 188 14.35 -9.26 0.49
CA ARG A 188 15.51 -9.37 1.38
C ARG A 188 15.32 -10.40 2.48
N MET A 189 14.09 -10.60 2.93
CA MET A 189 13.72 -11.53 4.00
C MET A 189 13.25 -12.89 3.49
N ALA A 190 13.36 -13.17 2.19
CA ALA A 190 12.97 -14.45 1.64
C ALA A 190 13.76 -15.59 2.27
N GLY A 191 13.06 -16.66 2.66
CA GLY A 191 13.66 -17.83 3.34
C GLY A 191 14.05 -17.59 4.80
N PHE A 192 13.69 -16.46 5.40
CA PHE A 192 13.90 -16.24 6.82
C PHE A 192 13.09 -17.26 7.63
N ILE A 193 13.72 -17.93 8.59
CA ILE A 193 13.09 -18.97 9.44
C ILE A 193 13.59 -18.91 10.88
N GLY A 194 13.97 -17.72 11.37
CA GLY A 194 14.58 -17.56 12.70
C GLY A 194 16.10 -17.74 12.68
N CYS A 195 16.70 -18.21 13.78
CA CYS A 195 18.17 -18.31 13.91
C CYS A 195 18.80 -19.27 12.88
N ASN A 196 18.08 -20.27 12.39
CA ASN A 196 18.55 -21.21 11.37
C ASN A 196 18.48 -20.67 9.92
N SER A 197 18.53 -19.34 9.74
CA SER A 197 18.49 -18.70 8.42
C SER A 197 19.72 -19.12 7.60
N GLY A 198 19.52 -19.96 6.57
CA GLY A 198 20.60 -20.50 5.74
C GLY A 198 20.64 -22.04 5.68
N ALA A 199 19.90 -22.74 6.54
CA ALA A 199 19.74 -24.18 6.41
C ALA A 199 18.77 -24.53 5.26
N SER A 200 19.18 -25.46 4.39
CA SER A 200 18.33 -25.99 3.33
C SER A 200 17.22 -26.85 3.95
N LEU A 201 16.00 -26.29 4.03
CA LEU A 201 14.81 -27.05 4.43
C LEU A 201 14.55 -28.16 3.41
N THR A 202 14.36 -29.39 3.90
CA THR A 202 14.12 -30.57 3.07
C THR A 202 12.70 -31.07 3.29
N ASN A 203 11.92 -31.21 2.21
CA ASN A 203 10.55 -31.80 2.26
C ASN A 203 10.57 -33.33 2.39
N THR A 204 11.64 -33.93 2.92
CA THR A 204 11.67 -35.37 3.16
C THR A 204 10.79 -35.66 4.37
N PRO A 205 9.78 -36.54 4.23
CA PRO A 205 8.95 -36.96 5.36
C PRO A 205 9.84 -37.49 6.48
N VAL A 206 9.53 -37.13 7.72
CA VAL A 206 10.18 -37.77 8.87
C VAL A 206 9.82 -39.26 8.81
N CYS A 207 10.81 -40.09 8.50
CA CYS A 207 10.59 -41.52 8.39
C CYS A 207 10.54 -42.09 9.82
N ILE A 208 9.34 -42.22 10.38
CA ILE A 208 9.10 -43.02 11.58
C ILE A 208 7.84 -43.85 11.32
N THR A 209 8.03 -45.11 10.98
CA THR A 209 6.97 -46.11 11.13
C THR A 209 7.13 -46.75 12.51
N PRO A 210 6.04 -47.07 13.24
CA PRO A 210 6.08 -47.75 14.53
C PRO A 210 6.88 -49.08 14.51
N ASP A 211 7.02 -49.69 13.33
CA ASP A 211 7.54 -51.06 13.16
C ASP A 211 8.97 -51.14 12.59
N ASN A 212 9.65 -50.02 12.36
CA ASN A 212 11.04 -50.03 11.88
C ASN A 212 11.88 -48.84 12.40
N PRO A 213 12.69 -49.02 13.45
CA PRO A 213 13.56 -47.98 13.99
C PRO A 213 14.91 -47.85 13.24
N VAL A 214 15.12 -48.50 12.09
CA VAL A 214 16.42 -48.49 11.39
C VAL A 214 16.26 -48.05 9.94
N GLY A 215 16.56 -46.77 9.69
CA GLY A 215 16.61 -46.21 8.32
C GLY A 215 16.99 -44.73 8.21
N CYS A 216 16.79 -43.93 9.26
CA CYS A 216 17.28 -42.53 9.31
C CYS A 216 18.49 -42.44 10.24
N THR A 217 19.69 -42.61 9.70
CA THR A 217 20.94 -42.50 10.48
C THR A 217 21.32 -41.05 10.84
N THR A 218 20.51 -40.06 10.47
CA THR A 218 20.71 -38.66 10.86
C THR A 218 19.36 -38.01 11.17
N PRO A 219 19.16 -37.41 12.37
CA PRO A 219 18.04 -36.53 12.63
C PRO A 219 17.99 -35.47 11.54
N LEU A 220 16.84 -35.37 10.86
CA LEU A 220 16.65 -34.32 9.88
C LEU A 220 16.75 -32.98 10.65
N LYS A 221 17.72 -32.14 10.32
CA LYS A 221 17.88 -30.82 10.97
C LYS A 221 16.64 -29.93 10.76
N THR A 222 15.79 -30.27 9.79
CA THR A 222 14.75 -29.40 9.25
C THR A 222 13.54 -30.15 8.67
N PRO A 223 12.76 -30.92 9.46
CA PRO A 223 11.58 -31.63 8.95
C PRO A 223 10.44 -30.69 8.55
N ASN A 224 9.76 -31.05 7.47
CA ASN A 224 8.42 -30.54 7.16
C ASN A 224 7.42 -31.66 7.46
N THR A 225 6.70 -31.52 8.58
CA THR A 225 5.84 -32.58 9.13
C THR A 225 4.46 -32.59 8.49
N LEU A 226 4.14 -31.68 7.57
CA LEU A 226 2.82 -31.58 6.94
C LEU A 226 2.50 -32.79 6.05
N ASN A 227 1.21 -33.14 5.93
CA ASN A 227 0.74 -34.23 5.06
C ASN A 227 0.89 -33.93 3.55
N THR A 228 1.02 -32.65 3.18
CA THR A 228 1.23 -32.19 1.79
C THR A 228 2.44 -31.25 1.69
N PRO A 229 3.67 -31.68 2.02
CA PRO A 229 4.80 -30.80 2.35
C PRO A 229 5.26 -29.87 1.19
N THR A 230 4.82 -30.12 -0.04
CA THR A 230 5.11 -29.30 -1.23
C THR A 230 3.99 -28.29 -1.55
N GLY A 231 3.08 -28.03 -0.62
CA GLY A 231 2.00 -27.07 -0.83
C GLY A 231 2.50 -25.64 -1.02
N PHE A 232 1.91 -24.91 -1.97
CA PHE A 232 2.38 -23.60 -2.37
C PHE A 232 2.54 -22.61 -1.21
N LEU A 233 1.71 -22.63 -0.17
CA LEU A 233 1.80 -21.63 0.90
C LEU A 233 2.89 -21.90 1.96
N TYR A 234 3.53 -23.07 1.91
CA TYR A 234 4.44 -23.50 2.98
C TYR A 234 5.57 -24.41 2.47
N ASP A 235 5.82 -24.45 1.15
CA ASP A 235 6.98 -25.12 0.58
C ASP A 235 8.26 -24.27 0.72
N PHE A 236 8.93 -24.42 1.85
CA PHE A 236 10.17 -23.71 2.13
C PHE A 236 11.40 -24.26 1.40
N LYS A 237 11.31 -25.42 0.75
CA LYS A 237 12.38 -25.86 -0.18
C LYS A 237 12.57 -24.82 -1.28
N THR A 238 11.47 -24.18 -1.69
CA THR A 238 11.46 -23.06 -2.63
C THR A 238 11.07 -21.76 -1.92
N SER A 239 11.97 -21.21 -1.11
CA SER A 239 11.68 -19.95 -0.38
C SER A 239 11.38 -18.75 -1.30
N ILE A 240 11.86 -18.81 -2.54
CA ILE A 240 11.53 -17.89 -3.63
C ILE A 240 11.01 -18.74 -4.78
N GLN A 241 9.89 -18.32 -5.36
CA GLN A 241 9.33 -18.92 -6.55
C GLN A 241 8.89 -17.83 -7.52
N GLY A 242 9.40 -17.90 -8.75
CA GLY A 242 8.97 -17.05 -9.86
C GLY A 242 7.97 -17.74 -10.75
N PHE A 243 7.16 -16.95 -11.43
CA PHE A 243 6.26 -17.38 -12.49
C PHE A 243 6.41 -16.39 -13.66
N GLU A 244 7.06 -16.85 -14.73
CA GLU A 244 7.27 -16.05 -15.95
C GLU A 244 5.98 -16.01 -16.76
N SER A 245 5.55 -14.82 -17.20
CA SER A 245 4.41 -14.75 -18.10
C SER A 245 4.79 -15.18 -19.52
N THR A 246 4.16 -16.23 -20.01
CA THR A 246 4.40 -16.77 -21.37
C THR A 246 3.32 -16.34 -22.37
N SER A 247 2.16 -15.91 -21.88
CA SER A 247 1.07 -15.36 -22.67
C SER A 247 0.15 -14.50 -21.79
N ALA A 248 -0.94 -13.98 -22.36
CA ALA A 248 -1.95 -13.23 -21.62
C ALA A 248 -2.64 -14.04 -20.48
N THR A 249 -2.57 -15.37 -20.53
CA THR A 249 -3.30 -16.26 -19.60
C THR A 249 -2.46 -17.43 -19.07
N ALA A 250 -1.16 -17.49 -19.40
CA ALA A 250 -0.30 -18.62 -19.03
C ALA A 250 1.04 -18.15 -18.44
N TRP A 251 1.47 -18.86 -17.40
CA TRP A 251 2.74 -18.66 -16.73
C TRP A 251 3.53 -19.96 -16.65
N THR A 252 4.86 -19.84 -16.66
CA THR A 252 5.78 -20.97 -16.45
C THR A 252 6.76 -20.65 -15.31
N PRO A 253 6.83 -21.46 -14.26
CA PRO A 253 5.93 -22.58 -13.93
C PRO A 253 4.47 -22.17 -13.81
N ALA A 254 3.55 -23.13 -13.81
CA ALA A 254 2.11 -22.84 -13.68
C ALA A 254 1.82 -22.11 -12.36
N ILE A 255 1.01 -21.06 -12.44
CA ILE A 255 0.68 -20.22 -11.29
C ILE A 255 -0.18 -20.98 -10.27
N ALA A 256 0.06 -20.73 -8.99
CA ALA A 256 -0.72 -21.34 -7.92
C ALA A 256 -2.15 -20.78 -7.88
N ALA A 257 -3.13 -21.61 -7.53
CA ALA A 257 -4.54 -21.23 -7.47
C ALA A 257 -4.83 -20.12 -6.44
N ASP A 258 -3.96 -19.96 -5.43
CA ASP A 258 -4.04 -18.86 -4.46
C ASP A 258 -3.88 -17.48 -5.11
N ILE A 259 -3.14 -17.38 -6.22
CA ILE A 259 -2.92 -16.12 -6.92
C ILE A 259 -4.04 -15.91 -7.94
N THR A 260 -4.91 -14.94 -7.65
CA THR A 260 -6.13 -14.70 -8.43
C THR A 260 -6.01 -13.50 -9.35
N SER A 261 -6.41 -13.70 -10.60
CA SER A 261 -6.49 -12.68 -11.65
C SER A 261 -5.19 -11.85 -11.88
N PRO A 262 -4.01 -12.48 -12.00
CA PRO A 262 -2.81 -11.76 -12.42
C PRO A 262 -2.95 -11.24 -13.86
N LEU A 263 -2.41 -10.06 -14.13
CA LEU A 263 -2.39 -9.44 -15.45
C LEU A 263 -1.34 -10.13 -16.33
N GLY A 264 -1.79 -10.70 -17.45
CA GLY A 264 -0.93 -11.33 -18.45
C GLY A 264 0.14 -10.39 -19.02
N GLY A 265 1.27 -10.95 -19.41
CA GLY A 265 2.48 -10.21 -19.81
C GLY A 265 3.33 -9.72 -18.64
N SER A 266 2.86 -9.86 -17.39
CA SER A 266 3.64 -9.53 -16.18
C SER A 266 3.98 -10.78 -15.38
N ASP A 267 5.19 -10.81 -14.85
CA ASP A 267 5.67 -11.90 -14.00
C ASP A 267 5.06 -11.83 -12.61
N VAL A 268 5.11 -12.96 -11.91
CA VAL A 268 4.67 -13.08 -10.53
C VAL A 268 5.81 -13.64 -9.69
N ILE A 269 5.93 -13.17 -8.46
CA ILE A 269 6.89 -13.70 -7.49
C ILE A 269 6.18 -14.03 -6.18
N ALA A 270 6.50 -15.21 -5.64
CA ALA A 270 6.10 -15.65 -4.33
C ALA A 270 7.33 -15.83 -3.44
N ILE A 271 7.21 -15.32 -2.21
CA ILE A 271 8.27 -15.28 -1.21
C ILE A 271 7.73 -15.95 0.05
N ARG A 272 8.45 -16.94 0.57
CA ARG A 272 8.10 -17.63 1.82
C ARG A 272 9.08 -17.25 2.90
N ARG A 273 8.55 -16.84 4.03
CA ARG A 273 9.32 -16.53 5.24
C ARG A 273 8.49 -16.77 6.48
N ALA A 274 9.17 -16.99 7.61
CA ALA A 274 8.59 -16.77 8.92
C ALA A 274 8.08 -15.33 9.04
N ALA A 275 6.95 -15.16 9.72
CA ALA A 275 6.41 -13.86 10.05
C ALA A 275 7.36 -13.07 10.98
N ASP A 276 7.10 -11.78 11.14
CA ASP A 276 7.94 -10.94 12.01
C ASP A 276 7.67 -11.19 13.51
N GLU A 277 6.41 -11.47 13.87
CA GLU A 277 6.01 -11.81 15.23
C GLU A 277 6.31 -13.28 15.56
N ASN A 278 6.82 -13.51 16.78
CA ASN A 278 7.25 -14.82 17.25
C ASN A 278 7.09 -14.95 18.76
N PHE A 279 7.16 -16.18 19.24
CA PHE A 279 7.09 -16.50 20.66
C PHE A 279 8.20 -17.48 21.03
N THR A 280 8.76 -17.33 22.23
CA THR A 280 9.79 -18.24 22.74
C THR A 280 9.14 -19.49 23.29
N VAL A 281 9.71 -20.67 23.01
CA VAL A 281 9.30 -21.94 23.61
C VAL A 281 9.99 -22.09 24.97
N THR A 282 9.19 -22.12 26.03
CA THR A 282 9.68 -22.24 27.42
C THR A 282 9.70 -23.69 27.90
N ALA A 283 8.82 -24.55 27.36
CA ALA A 283 8.85 -25.99 27.60
C ALA A 283 8.45 -26.79 26.34
N HIS A 284 9.11 -27.93 26.16
CA HIS A 284 8.83 -28.91 25.10
C HIS A 284 9.43 -30.26 25.54
N ALA A 285 8.65 -31.05 26.29
CA ALA A 285 9.15 -32.18 27.09
C ALA A 285 9.70 -33.35 26.26
N SER A 286 9.15 -33.58 25.08
CA SER A 286 9.61 -34.52 24.06
C SER A 286 9.30 -33.93 22.69
N ALA A 287 9.89 -34.45 21.60
CA ALA A 287 9.63 -33.97 20.25
C ALA A 287 8.17 -34.11 19.77
N THR A 288 7.37 -34.92 20.48
CA THR A 288 5.94 -35.18 20.24
C THR A 288 5.02 -34.45 21.21
N ALA A 289 5.56 -33.76 22.22
CA ALA A 289 4.77 -33.05 23.23
C ALA A 289 4.36 -31.66 22.74
N ASP A 290 3.26 -31.13 23.24
CA ASP A 290 2.84 -29.75 22.97
C ASP A 290 3.93 -28.73 23.37
N LEU A 291 3.97 -27.61 22.65
CA LEU A 291 4.90 -26.52 22.91
C LEU A 291 4.28 -25.55 23.91
N THR A 292 4.95 -25.28 25.03
CA THR A 292 4.55 -24.18 25.93
C THR A 292 5.31 -22.92 25.58
N LEU A 293 4.59 -21.86 25.26
CA LEU A 293 5.15 -20.55 24.91
C LEU A 293 5.41 -19.68 26.13
N ASP A 294 6.20 -18.62 25.95
CA ASP A 294 6.42 -17.61 26.97
C ASP A 294 5.14 -16.80 27.30
N ALA A 295 5.20 -16.04 28.40
CA ALA A 295 4.06 -15.25 28.88
C ALA A 295 3.61 -14.13 27.91
N THR A 296 4.39 -13.84 26.86
CA THR A 296 3.99 -12.86 25.84
C THR A 296 2.97 -13.43 24.84
N ALA A 297 2.79 -14.76 24.80
CA ALA A 297 1.76 -15.46 24.02
C ALA A 297 0.34 -15.27 24.59
N THR A 298 -0.05 -14.01 24.79
CA THR A 298 -1.41 -13.63 25.14
C THR A 298 -2.36 -13.87 23.98
N THR A 299 -3.66 -14.04 24.25
CA THR A 299 -4.67 -14.18 23.18
C THR A 299 -4.64 -13.03 22.17
N ALA A 300 -4.34 -11.80 22.61
CA ALA A 300 -4.21 -10.65 21.72
C ALA A 300 -3.01 -10.81 20.78
N ASN A 301 -1.84 -11.15 21.31
CA ASN A 301 -0.62 -11.30 20.51
C ASN A 301 -0.70 -12.51 19.57
N LEU A 302 -1.27 -13.63 20.02
CA LEU A 302 -1.51 -14.80 19.17
C LEU A 302 -2.48 -14.52 18.01
N LYS A 303 -3.45 -13.61 18.20
CA LYS A 303 -4.32 -13.13 17.11
C LYS A 303 -3.55 -12.25 16.13
N THR A 304 -2.76 -11.30 16.62
CA THR A 304 -1.95 -10.41 15.77
C THR A 304 -0.95 -11.21 14.94
N ALA A 305 -0.30 -12.22 15.54
CA ALA A 305 0.62 -13.11 14.86
C ALA A 305 -0.09 -14.04 13.86
N GLY A 306 -1.42 -14.23 13.96
CA GLY A 306 -2.19 -15.06 13.05
C GLY A 306 -2.30 -16.54 13.44
N PHE A 307 -1.91 -16.90 14.68
CA PHE A 307 -2.17 -18.22 15.25
C PHE A 307 -3.65 -18.42 15.62
N LEU A 308 -4.33 -17.35 16.01
CA LEU A 308 -5.75 -17.35 16.37
C LEU A 308 -6.58 -16.49 15.41
N LYS A 309 -7.83 -16.91 15.18
CA LYS A 309 -8.84 -16.11 14.50
C LYS A 309 -9.36 -15.00 15.41
N THR A 310 -10.14 -14.06 14.84
CA THR A 310 -10.74 -12.95 15.59
C THR A 310 -11.59 -13.41 16.77
N ASP A 311 -12.29 -14.53 16.64
CA ASP A 311 -13.11 -15.15 17.70
C ASP A 311 -12.27 -15.89 18.78
N GLY A 312 -10.95 -15.98 18.61
CA GLY A 312 -10.05 -16.69 19.51
C GLY A 312 -9.95 -18.19 19.26
N SER A 313 -10.57 -18.72 18.21
CA SER A 313 -10.37 -20.10 17.79
C SER A 313 -9.05 -20.28 17.04
N ASN A 314 -8.53 -21.51 17.01
CA ASN A 314 -7.33 -21.85 16.24
C ASN A 314 -7.52 -21.50 14.76
N ASN A 315 -6.56 -20.77 14.19
CA ASN A 315 -6.55 -20.40 12.78
C ASN A 315 -5.97 -21.49 11.87
N CYS A 316 -5.59 -22.65 12.43
CA CYS A 316 -4.90 -23.72 11.71
C CYS A 316 -3.60 -23.23 11.08
N ALA A 317 -2.92 -22.29 11.75
CA ALA A 317 -1.72 -21.65 11.22
C ALA A 317 -0.64 -22.70 10.95
N THR A 318 0.02 -22.59 9.81
CA THR A 318 1.29 -23.27 9.55
C THR A 318 2.38 -22.45 10.23
N ALA A 319 3.30 -23.13 10.91
CA ALA A 319 4.34 -22.49 11.68
C ALA A 319 5.72 -23.09 11.38
N VAL A 320 6.75 -22.27 11.54
CA VAL A 320 8.13 -22.71 11.68
C VAL A 320 8.52 -22.61 13.15
N LEU A 321 9.00 -23.71 13.70
CA LEU A 321 9.72 -23.75 14.97
C LEU A 321 11.22 -23.78 14.66
N SER A 322 12.02 -22.96 15.32
CA SER A 322 13.44 -22.81 14.98
C SER A 322 14.28 -22.47 16.20
N ASP A 323 15.45 -23.09 16.29
CA ASP A 323 16.56 -22.60 17.11
C ASP A 323 17.81 -22.41 16.22
N CYS A 324 18.97 -22.13 16.80
CA CYS A 324 20.19 -21.92 16.00
C CYS A 324 20.80 -23.21 15.42
N SER A 325 20.18 -24.37 15.66
CA SER A 325 20.70 -25.69 15.26
C SER A 325 19.78 -26.43 14.30
N ALA A 326 18.47 -26.26 14.43
CA ALA A 326 17.43 -27.00 13.71
C ALA A 326 16.17 -26.14 13.54
N ALA A 327 15.32 -26.51 12.57
CA ALA A 327 13.99 -25.94 12.41
C ALA A 327 12.97 -27.04 12.13
N ALA A 328 11.66 -26.78 12.23
CA ALA A 328 10.60 -27.70 11.85
C ALA A 328 9.41 -26.92 11.30
N VAL A 329 8.82 -27.38 10.21
CA VAL A 329 7.56 -26.83 9.66
C VAL A 329 6.43 -27.76 10.07
N PHE A 330 5.38 -27.20 10.67
CA PHE A 330 4.22 -27.97 11.14
C PHE A 330 2.95 -27.12 11.10
N GLN A 331 1.81 -27.76 11.32
CA GLN A 331 0.49 -27.15 11.44
C GLN A 331 0.06 -27.17 12.91
N VAL A 332 -0.36 -26.02 13.44
CA VAL A 332 -0.83 -25.91 14.83
C VAL A 332 -2.22 -26.52 14.95
N SER A 333 -2.36 -27.70 15.57
CA SER A 333 -3.62 -28.44 15.63
C SER A 333 -4.61 -27.87 16.64
N ALA A 334 -4.13 -27.30 17.74
CA ALA A 334 -4.94 -26.63 18.77
C ALA A 334 -4.10 -25.60 19.55
N ILE A 335 -4.78 -24.69 20.24
CA ILE A 335 -4.16 -23.71 21.13
C ILE A 335 -4.97 -23.65 22.43
N ALA A 336 -4.31 -23.86 23.57
CA ALA A 336 -4.91 -23.79 24.90
C ALA A 336 -4.04 -22.92 25.81
N GLY A 337 -4.46 -21.68 26.05
CA GLY A 337 -3.63 -20.71 26.77
C GLY A 337 -2.33 -20.43 26.00
N THR A 338 -1.19 -20.79 26.58
CA THR A 338 0.14 -20.66 25.97
C THR A 338 0.62 -21.95 25.30
N ASP A 339 -0.17 -23.02 25.32
CA ASP A 339 0.23 -24.29 24.72
C ASP A 339 -0.23 -24.38 23.26
N LEU A 340 0.72 -24.68 22.37
CA LEU A 340 0.48 -25.01 20.96
C LEU A 340 0.61 -26.51 20.75
N SER A 341 -0.49 -27.15 20.36
CA SER A 341 -0.49 -28.56 19.97
C SER A 341 -0.17 -28.74 18.48
N HIS A 342 0.44 -29.87 18.13
CA HIS A 342 0.86 -30.19 16.76
C HIS A 342 0.56 -31.66 16.38
N ALA A 343 -0.55 -32.20 16.89
CA ALA A 343 -0.97 -33.57 16.65
C ALA A 343 -1.23 -33.88 15.15
N THR A 344 -1.22 -35.16 14.79
CA THR A 344 -1.60 -35.66 13.45
C THR A 344 -3.10 -35.53 13.15
N GLY A 345 -3.92 -35.43 14.19
CA GLY A 345 -5.38 -35.25 14.13
C GLY A 345 -5.82 -33.77 14.11
N GLY A 346 -7.11 -33.54 14.37
CA GLY A 346 -7.68 -32.20 14.49
C GLY A 346 -8.67 -31.83 13.39
N SER A 347 -9.30 -30.66 13.57
CA SER A 347 -10.36 -30.11 12.70
C SER A 347 -9.84 -29.31 11.51
N CYS A 348 -8.53 -29.08 11.42
CA CYS A 348 -7.89 -28.36 10.35
C CYS A 348 -7.83 -29.18 9.05
N THR A 349 -7.96 -28.50 7.90
CA THR A 349 -7.92 -29.14 6.58
C THR A 349 -6.50 -29.65 6.25
N LEU A 350 -5.50 -28.79 6.46
CA LEU A 350 -4.09 -29.18 6.48
C LEU A 350 -3.79 -29.85 7.82
N LYS A 351 -3.05 -30.95 7.80
CA LYS A 351 -2.70 -31.73 9.00
C LYS A 351 -1.22 -32.09 9.00
N ASN A 352 -0.72 -32.44 10.17
CA ASN A 352 0.59 -33.07 10.28
C ASN A 352 0.51 -34.55 9.93
N SER A 353 1.50 -35.05 9.20
CA SER A 353 1.77 -36.46 8.96
C SER A 353 2.35 -37.16 10.19
N THR A 354 3.03 -36.41 11.05
CA THR A 354 3.59 -36.85 12.34
C THR A 354 3.52 -35.71 13.35
N ASP A 355 3.35 -36.04 14.63
CA ASP A 355 3.52 -35.12 15.76
C ASP A 355 4.99 -35.00 16.20
N ASP A 356 5.92 -35.77 15.61
CA ASP A 356 7.34 -35.66 15.94
C ASP A 356 7.98 -34.50 15.17
N LEU A 357 8.37 -33.44 15.89
CA LEU A 357 9.09 -32.28 15.36
C LEU A 357 10.60 -32.53 15.16
N GLY A 358 11.07 -33.75 15.38
CA GLY A 358 12.45 -34.22 15.18
C GLY A 358 13.38 -33.97 16.37
N LYS A 359 13.07 -32.99 17.23
CA LYS A 359 13.74 -32.75 18.52
C LYS A 359 12.92 -31.84 19.44
N THR A 360 13.40 -31.64 20.66
CA THR A 360 12.90 -30.60 21.59
C THR A 360 13.49 -29.22 21.25
N TYR A 361 12.71 -28.16 21.45
CA TYR A 361 13.06 -26.78 21.06
C TYR A 361 12.96 -25.78 22.21
N VAL A 362 13.27 -26.20 23.45
CA VAL A 362 13.29 -25.28 24.60
C VAL A 362 14.32 -24.16 24.34
N GLY A 363 13.89 -22.90 24.49
CA GLY A 363 14.67 -21.72 24.14
C GLY A 363 14.67 -21.34 22.66
N GLY A 364 14.03 -22.16 21.81
CA GLY A 364 13.76 -21.83 20.41
C GLY A 364 12.57 -20.88 20.27
N GLN A 365 12.29 -20.50 19.02
CA GLN A 365 11.22 -19.56 18.66
C GLN A 365 10.26 -20.18 17.66
N VAL A 366 8.97 -19.93 17.85
CA VAL A 366 7.92 -20.32 16.90
C VAL A 366 7.39 -19.10 16.15
N TYR A 367 7.24 -19.25 14.84
CA TYR A 367 6.78 -18.22 13.93
C TYR A 367 5.64 -18.77 13.08
N PRO A 368 4.56 -18.01 12.87
CA PRO A 368 3.65 -18.25 11.75
C PRO A 368 4.41 -18.18 10.41
N ILE A 369 3.95 -18.95 9.43
CA ILE A 369 4.48 -18.89 8.05
C ILE A 369 3.68 -17.87 7.25
N ASN A 370 4.40 -17.00 6.55
CA ASN A 370 3.83 -16.08 5.59
C ASN A 370 4.38 -16.33 4.18
N THR A 371 3.48 -16.63 3.25
CA THR A 371 3.76 -16.56 1.81
C THR A 371 3.27 -15.21 1.28
N ILE A 372 4.17 -14.42 0.71
CA ILE A 372 3.89 -13.11 0.14
C ILE A 372 3.98 -13.25 -1.37
N SER A 373 2.87 -13.03 -2.07
CA SER A 373 2.83 -13.04 -3.54
C SER A 373 2.64 -11.63 -4.07
N TYR A 374 3.50 -11.23 -5.01
CA TYR A 374 3.42 -9.95 -5.71
C TYR A 374 3.11 -10.17 -7.18
N TYR A 375 2.12 -9.45 -7.69
CA TYR A 375 1.69 -9.53 -9.08
C TYR A 375 0.96 -8.26 -9.50
N ILE A 376 0.89 -8.01 -10.80
CA ILE A 376 0.12 -6.90 -11.36
C ILE A 376 -1.31 -7.37 -11.57
N ARG A 377 -2.29 -6.51 -11.25
CA ARG A 377 -3.71 -6.72 -11.55
C ARG A 377 -4.34 -5.39 -11.92
N THR A 378 -5.41 -5.45 -12.70
CA THR A 378 -6.27 -4.29 -12.95
C THR A 378 -7.18 -4.02 -11.74
N ASN A 379 -7.14 -2.81 -11.21
CA ASN A 379 -8.00 -2.37 -10.12
C ASN A 379 -9.44 -2.05 -10.59
N ASP A 380 -10.31 -1.70 -9.65
CA ASP A 380 -11.73 -1.38 -9.93
C ASP A 380 -11.90 -0.17 -10.87
N SER A 381 -10.88 0.69 -10.97
CA SER A 381 -10.82 1.85 -11.88
C SER A 381 -10.24 1.52 -13.26
N ASN A 382 -10.04 0.23 -13.58
CA ASN A 382 -9.40 -0.24 -14.80
C ASN A 382 -7.94 0.24 -14.98
N GLN A 383 -7.24 0.51 -13.88
CA GLN A 383 -5.83 0.87 -13.88
C GLN A 383 -4.99 -0.33 -13.41
N PRO A 384 -3.84 -0.60 -14.03
CA PRO A 384 -2.94 -1.64 -13.58
C PRO A 384 -2.22 -1.17 -12.31
N SER A 385 -2.15 -2.06 -11.34
CA SER A 385 -1.58 -1.77 -10.04
C SER A 385 -0.77 -2.96 -9.53
N LEU A 386 0.23 -2.68 -8.69
CA LEU A 386 0.94 -3.71 -7.95
C LEU A 386 0.07 -4.19 -6.79
N TYR A 387 -0.18 -5.49 -6.74
CA TYR A 387 -0.90 -6.16 -5.67
C TYR A 387 0.04 -7.01 -4.82
N ARG A 388 -0.29 -7.12 -3.52
CA ARG A 388 0.34 -8.05 -2.58
C ARG A 388 -0.72 -8.93 -1.96
N LYS A 389 -0.50 -10.25 -2.01
CA LYS A 389 -1.32 -11.25 -1.31
C LYS A 389 -0.51 -11.91 -0.20
N LEU A 390 -1.11 -12.05 0.98
CA LEU A 390 -0.50 -12.67 2.16
C LEU A 390 -1.20 -14.00 2.46
N GLY A 391 -0.52 -15.12 2.25
CA GLY A 391 -1.08 -16.46 2.43
C GLY A 391 -2.35 -16.64 1.60
N SER A 392 -3.42 -17.08 2.25
CA SER A 392 -4.75 -17.22 1.63
C SER A 392 -5.61 -15.95 1.71
N ASN A 393 -5.14 -14.87 2.36
CA ASN A 393 -5.91 -13.62 2.50
C ASN A 393 -6.20 -12.98 1.15
N ASP A 394 -7.19 -12.08 1.10
CA ASP A 394 -7.46 -11.30 -0.10
C ASP A 394 -6.25 -10.45 -0.51
N ALA A 395 -6.06 -10.32 -1.83
CA ALA A 395 -4.99 -9.51 -2.38
C ALA A 395 -5.28 -8.02 -2.18
N GLN A 396 -4.28 -7.27 -1.71
CA GLN A 396 -4.36 -5.85 -1.42
C GLN A 396 -3.62 -5.06 -2.49
N GLU A 397 -4.26 -4.00 -2.98
CA GLU A 397 -3.59 -3.04 -3.87
C GLU A 397 -2.58 -2.23 -3.07
N LEU A 398 -1.36 -2.13 -3.58
CA LEU A 398 -0.30 -1.35 -2.94
C LEU A 398 -0.03 -0.04 -3.67
N VAL A 399 0.16 -0.12 -4.98
CA VAL A 399 0.60 1.02 -5.79
C VAL A 399 -0.11 0.99 -7.13
N GLU A 400 -0.88 2.04 -7.40
CA GLU A 400 -1.54 2.24 -8.69
C GLU A 400 -0.55 2.72 -9.76
N GLY A 401 -0.81 2.36 -11.02
CA GLY A 401 -0.03 2.82 -12.17
C GLY A 401 1.20 1.96 -12.46
N ILE A 402 1.38 0.83 -11.76
CA ILE A 402 2.39 -0.17 -12.12
C ILE A 402 1.79 -1.08 -13.20
N GLU A 403 2.20 -0.87 -14.45
CA GLU A 403 1.62 -1.51 -15.63
C GLU A 403 2.19 -2.91 -15.88
N ASN A 404 3.48 -3.10 -15.60
CA ASN A 404 4.16 -4.35 -15.89
C ASN A 404 5.29 -4.63 -14.90
N MET A 405 5.53 -5.90 -14.61
CA MET A 405 6.64 -6.38 -13.78
C MET A 405 7.37 -7.49 -14.52
N GLN A 406 8.69 -7.37 -14.62
CA GLN A 406 9.60 -8.38 -15.17
C GLN A 406 10.67 -8.73 -14.15
N ILE A 407 11.01 -10.01 -14.02
CA ILE A 407 11.88 -10.50 -12.96
C ILE A 407 12.99 -11.37 -13.51
N LEU A 408 14.22 -11.07 -13.10
CA LEU A 408 15.39 -11.90 -13.37
C LEU A 408 16.02 -12.38 -12.06
N TYR A 409 16.47 -13.62 -12.06
CA TYR A 409 17.04 -14.30 -10.90
C TYR A 409 18.55 -14.44 -11.08
N GLY A 410 19.31 -13.84 -10.18
CA GLY A 410 20.77 -13.90 -10.16
C GLY A 410 21.23 -15.19 -9.49
N VAL A 411 21.84 -16.07 -10.27
CA VAL A 411 22.27 -17.40 -9.82
C VAL A 411 23.77 -17.38 -9.51
N ASP A 412 24.13 -17.85 -8.32
CA ASP A 412 25.50 -18.18 -7.93
C ASP A 412 25.75 -19.65 -8.29
N THR A 413 26.62 -19.86 -9.26
CA THR A 413 26.99 -21.17 -9.79
C THR A 413 28.37 -21.62 -9.35
N ASP A 414 29.06 -20.83 -8.53
CA ASP A 414 30.39 -21.17 -8.08
C ASP A 414 30.37 -22.48 -7.25
N PRO A 415 31.37 -23.36 -7.41
CA PRO A 415 31.45 -24.61 -6.65
C PRO A 415 31.47 -24.37 -5.13
N THR A 416 32.04 -23.24 -4.72
CA THR A 416 31.92 -22.68 -3.38
C THR A 416 31.22 -21.33 -3.52
N PRO A 417 29.94 -21.21 -3.13
CA PRO A 417 29.18 -19.97 -3.29
C PRO A 417 29.90 -18.80 -2.64
N ASP A 418 30.12 -17.72 -3.40
CA ASP A 418 30.75 -16.49 -2.93
C ASP A 418 29.70 -15.40 -2.61
N GLY A 419 28.41 -15.68 -2.86
CA GLY A 419 27.30 -14.77 -2.63
C GLY A 419 27.07 -13.77 -3.76
N ALA A 420 27.81 -13.88 -4.87
CA ALA A 420 27.64 -13.06 -6.06
C ALA A 420 26.93 -13.85 -7.18
N ALA A 421 26.01 -13.19 -7.89
CA ALA A 421 25.38 -13.80 -9.05
C ALA A 421 26.32 -13.79 -10.26
N ASN A 422 26.56 -14.95 -10.88
CA ASN A 422 27.35 -15.03 -12.11
C ASN A 422 26.53 -14.63 -13.35
N TYR A 423 25.24 -14.97 -13.37
CA TYR A 423 24.33 -14.61 -14.46
C TYR A 423 22.88 -14.45 -13.97
N TYR A 424 22.06 -13.82 -14.81
CA TYR A 424 20.64 -13.58 -14.55
C TYR A 424 19.78 -14.35 -15.55
N VAL A 425 18.78 -15.06 -15.05
CA VAL A 425 17.85 -15.89 -15.83
C VAL A 425 16.40 -15.59 -15.47
N ARG A 426 15.46 -15.93 -16.37
CA ARG A 426 14.02 -15.86 -16.09
C ARG A 426 13.56 -16.98 -15.18
N ALA A 427 12.34 -16.87 -14.66
CA ALA A 427 11.79 -17.86 -13.73
C ALA A 427 11.75 -19.27 -14.32
N ASN A 428 11.30 -19.40 -15.58
CA ASN A 428 11.18 -20.66 -16.30
C ASN A 428 12.52 -21.40 -16.47
N ASP A 429 13.62 -20.67 -16.63
CA ASP A 429 14.97 -21.23 -16.76
C ASP A 429 15.61 -21.49 -15.37
N ALA A 430 15.24 -20.68 -14.38
CA ALA A 430 15.77 -20.74 -13.03
C ALA A 430 15.16 -21.84 -12.14
N VAL A 431 13.99 -22.41 -12.48
CA VAL A 431 13.25 -23.39 -11.63
C VAL A 431 14.15 -24.54 -11.16
N ALA A 432 15.06 -25.01 -12.02
CA ALA A 432 15.98 -26.10 -11.69
C ALA A 432 16.98 -25.76 -10.56
N ASN A 433 17.29 -24.48 -10.37
CA ASN A 433 18.36 -24.01 -9.48
C ASN A 433 17.89 -22.88 -8.55
N MET A 434 16.59 -22.81 -8.22
CA MET A 434 16.07 -21.76 -7.33
C MET A 434 16.74 -21.71 -5.95
N ALA A 435 17.39 -22.79 -5.50
CA ALA A 435 18.20 -22.79 -4.27
C ALA A 435 19.50 -21.96 -4.39
N LYS A 436 20.04 -21.80 -5.60
CA LYS A 436 21.28 -21.08 -5.92
C LYS A 436 21.07 -19.59 -6.24
N VAL A 437 19.83 -19.11 -6.17
CA VAL A 437 19.53 -17.70 -6.45
C VAL A 437 19.95 -16.85 -5.25
N VAL A 438 20.88 -15.92 -5.43
CA VAL A 438 21.40 -15.03 -4.38
C VAL A 438 20.88 -13.59 -4.51
N SER A 439 20.39 -13.21 -5.70
CA SER A 439 19.80 -11.89 -5.95
C SER A 439 18.61 -11.96 -6.91
N ILE A 440 17.77 -10.94 -6.86
CA ILE A 440 16.61 -10.76 -7.74
C ILE A 440 16.68 -9.37 -8.34
N ARG A 441 16.63 -9.29 -9.66
CA ARG A 441 16.50 -8.03 -10.39
C ARG A 441 15.06 -7.86 -10.84
N ILE A 442 14.40 -6.84 -10.31
CA ILE A 442 13.04 -6.47 -10.69
C ILE A 442 13.09 -5.26 -11.61
N ILE A 443 12.28 -5.31 -12.66
CA ILE A 443 12.04 -4.23 -13.60
C ILE A 443 10.53 -3.94 -13.60
N LEU A 444 10.15 -2.77 -13.14
CA LEU A 444 8.77 -2.28 -13.14
C LEU A 444 8.59 -1.25 -14.24
N THR A 445 7.54 -1.39 -15.04
CA THR A 445 7.07 -0.33 -15.93
C THR A 445 5.93 0.40 -15.22
N ALA A 446 6.16 1.65 -14.82
CA ALA A 446 5.11 2.50 -14.27
C ALA A 446 4.59 3.45 -15.34
N ARG A 447 3.31 3.81 -15.26
CA ARG A 447 2.64 4.75 -16.15
C ARG A 447 1.86 5.81 -15.38
N THR A 448 1.62 6.95 -16.01
CA THR A 448 0.75 7.99 -15.43
C THR A 448 -0.69 7.49 -15.36
N ILE A 449 -1.39 7.81 -14.28
CA ILE A 449 -2.82 7.46 -14.12
C ILE A 449 -3.64 8.23 -15.16
N ASP A 450 -3.39 9.54 -15.23
CA ASP A 450 -3.92 10.45 -16.22
C ASP A 450 -3.35 10.14 -17.62
N GLY A 451 -4.25 10.12 -18.61
CA GLY A 451 -3.92 10.11 -20.03
C GLY A 451 -3.82 11.53 -20.62
N ASN A 452 -3.66 11.61 -21.94
CA ASN A 452 -3.52 12.85 -22.72
C ASN A 452 -2.38 13.79 -22.26
N LEU A 453 -1.34 13.24 -21.65
CA LEU A 453 -0.10 13.95 -21.32
C LEU A 453 0.87 13.96 -22.51
N THR A 454 0.75 13.01 -23.43
CA THR A 454 1.55 12.90 -24.66
C THR A 454 0.67 12.87 -25.91
N ALA A 455 1.23 13.29 -27.06
CA ALA A 455 0.55 13.28 -28.36
C ALA A 455 0.57 11.90 -29.08
N THR A 456 1.19 10.89 -28.47
CA THR A 456 1.37 9.56 -29.04
C THR A 456 0.74 8.47 -28.17
N GLY A 457 0.19 7.43 -28.82
CA GLY A 457 -0.35 6.25 -28.13
C GLY A 457 -1.61 6.54 -27.32
N ASP A 458 -1.68 6.00 -26.10
CA ASP A 458 -2.78 6.22 -25.14
C ASP A 458 -2.64 7.53 -24.34
N GLY A 459 -1.70 8.40 -24.73
CA GLY A 459 -1.45 9.67 -24.07
C GLY A 459 -0.85 9.54 -22.67
N ARG A 460 -0.36 8.36 -22.27
CA ARG A 460 0.27 8.14 -20.96
C ARG A 460 1.79 8.13 -21.08
N ILE A 461 2.44 8.67 -20.06
CA ILE A 461 3.90 8.57 -19.93
C ILE A 461 4.23 7.27 -19.21
N ARG A 462 5.23 6.54 -19.70
CA ARG A 462 5.75 5.31 -19.10
C ARG A 462 7.22 5.49 -18.72
N ARG A 463 7.64 4.90 -17.60
CA ARG A 463 9.05 4.84 -17.19
C ARG A 463 9.36 3.49 -16.56
N ASN A 464 10.55 2.99 -16.86
CA ASN A 464 11.05 1.77 -16.26
C ASN A 464 11.85 2.11 -14.99
N PHE A 465 11.57 1.38 -13.92
CA PHE A 465 12.32 1.39 -12.67
C PHE A 465 12.91 0.01 -12.47
N ALA A 466 14.21 -0.06 -12.22
CA ALA A 466 14.87 -1.33 -11.99
C ALA A 466 15.62 -1.30 -10.67
N SER A 467 15.59 -2.41 -9.94
CA SER A 467 16.37 -2.61 -8.71
C SER A 467 16.87 -4.05 -8.66
N THR A 468 18.09 -4.22 -8.16
CA THR A 468 18.67 -5.54 -7.87
C THR A 468 18.76 -5.69 -6.36
N ILE A 469 18.09 -6.72 -5.84
CA ILE A 469 17.92 -6.97 -4.42
C ILE A 469 18.60 -8.29 -4.08
N ALA A 470 19.53 -8.25 -3.13
CA ALA A 470 20.11 -9.49 -2.60
C ALA A 470 19.16 -10.19 -1.62
N VAL A 471 19.18 -11.51 -1.65
CA VAL A 471 18.41 -12.38 -0.75
C VAL A 471 19.27 -12.62 0.49
N ARG A 472 19.03 -11.89 1.58
CA ARG A 472 19.96 -11.87 2.73
C ARG A 472 20.17 -13.24 3.36
N ASN A 473 19.12 -14.05 3.46
CA ASN A 473 19.21 -15.39 4.05
C ASN A 473 19.88 -16.43 3.14
N ARG A 474 20.49 -16.00 2.03
CA ARG A 474 21.29 -16.82 1.11
C ARG A 474 22.68 -16.25 0.87
N LEU A 475 23.02 -15.16 1.53
CA LEU A 475 24.36 -14.62 1.55
C LEU A 475 25.10 -15.12 2.80
N PRO A 476 26.43 -15.34 2.72
CA PRO A 476 27.25 -15.75 3.83
C PRO A 476 27.34 -14.71 4.97
#